data_AF-A0A388Q544-F1
#
_entry.id   AF-A0A388Q544-F1
#
_cell.length_a   1.000
_cell.length_b   1.000
_cell.length_c   1.000
_cell.angle_alpha   90.00
_cell.angle_beta   90.00
_cell.angle_gamma   90.00
#
_symmetry.space_group_name_H-M   'P 1'
#
loop_
_entity.id
_entity.type
_entity.pdbx_description
1 polymer ?
#
loop_
_entity_poly.entity_id
_entity_poly.type
_entity_poly.pdbx_seq_one_letter_code
_entity_poly.pdbx_strand_id
1 'polypeptide(L)'
;MTHDNMIMRDPVIYRIKHAEHHRTGNSWCIYPMYDFAHGQSDSIEEITHSICTLEFIPHRDLYNWCIENWKSFHPVNMSLPD
;
A
#
# COMPACT_ATOMS: atom_id res chain seq x y z
N MET A 1 15.26 -9.35 5.97
CA MET A 1 14.77 -9.43 7.38
C MET A 1 15.51 -8.57 8.41
N THR A 2 16.65 -7.92 8.11
CA THR A 2 17.40 -7.12 9.10
C THR A 2 17.21 -5.60 8.99
N HIS A 3 16.32 -5.15 8.09
CA HIS A 3 16.10 -3.73 7.85
C HIS A 3 15.62 -3.00 9.12
N ASP A 4 16.08 -1.78 9.41
CA ASP A 4 15.70 -1.09 10.65
C ASP A 4 14.20 -0.76 10.71
N ASN A 5 13.64 -0.28 9.60
CA ASN A 5 12.20 -0.18 9.42
C ASN A 5 11.57 -1.58 9.35
N MET A 6 10.74 -1.93 10.34
CA MET A 6 10.09 -3.24 10.44
C MET A 6 9.14 -3.54 9.27
N ILE A 7 8.53 -2.51 8.69
CA ILE A 7 7.59 -2.67 7.57
C ILE A 7 8.30 -3.17 6.31
N MET A 8 9.60 -2.90 6.18
CA MET A 8 10.43 -3.39 5.07
C MET A 8 10.92 -4.83 5.25
N ARG A 9 10.57 -5.51 6.35
CA ARG A 9 10.98 -6.90 6.63
C ARG A 9 9.95 -7.88 6.08
N ASP A 10 10.00 -8.11 4.78
CA ASP A 10 9.14 -9.04 4.05
C ASP A 10 7.64 -8.82 4.39
N PRO A 11 7.09 -7.64 4.02
CA PRO A 11 5.72 -7.28 4.38
C PRO A 11 4.70 -8.23 3.77
N VAL A 12 3.61 -8.44 4.51
CA VAL A 12 2.48 -9.24 4.02
C VAL A 12 1.72 -8.44 2.97
N ILE A 13 1.65 -8.97 1.75
CA ILE A 13 0.98 -8.31 0.62
C ILE A 13 -0.49 -8.72 0.52
N TYR A 14 -0.79 -10.00 0.69
CA TYR A 14 -2.14 -10.56 0.67
C TYR A 14 -2.39 -11.48 1.86
N ARG A 15 -3.65 -11.59 2.28
CA ARG A 15 -4.10 -12.59 3.26
C ARG A 15 -5.29 -13.37 2.73
N ILE A 16 -5.35 -14.64 3.10
CA ILE A 16 -6.52 -15.49 2.84
C ILE A 16 -7.62 -15.12 3.84
N LYS A 17 -8.82 -14.86 3.34
CA LYS A 17 -10.02 -14.64 4.14
C LYS A 17 -11.23 -15.16 3.38
N HIS A 18 -11.94 -16.12 3.97
CA HIS A 18 -13.21 -16.61 3.42
C HIS A 18 -14.36 -15.78 4.01
N ALA A 19 -14.60 -14.62 3.43
CA ALA A 19 -15.69 -13.73 3.83
C ALA A 19 -16.29 -13.07 2.58
N GLU A 20 -17.59 -12.86 2.59
CA GLU A 20 -18.27 -12.14 1.52
C GLU A 20 -17.86 -10.66 1.52
N HIS A 21 -17.46 -10.13 0.37
CA HIS A 21 -17.11 -8.74 0.21
C HIS A 21 -18.29 -7.92 -0.33
N HIS A 22 -18.59 -6.79 0.31
CA HIS A 22 -19.78 -5.97 0.01
C HIS A 22 -19.93 -5.52 -1.46
N ARG A 23 -18.83 -5.43 -2.24
CA ARG A 23 -18.87 -5.07 -3.67
C ARG A 23 -18.65 -6.24 -4.64
N THR A 24 -17.93 -7.27 -4.21
CA THR A 24 -17.45 -8.35 -5.09
C THR A 24 -17.96 -9.72 -4.68
N GLY A 25 -18.87 -9.78 -3.70
CA GLY A 25 -19.47 -11.01 -3.19
C GLY A 25 -18.40 -12.02 -2.78
N ASN A 26 -18.56 -13.25 -3.25
CA ASN A 26 -17.68 -14.38 -2.98
C ASN A 26 -16.65 -14.65 -4.09
N SER A 27 -16.41 -13.68 -4.99
CA SER A 27 -15.47 -13.86 -6.12
C SER A 27 -14.01 -13.99 -5.69
N TRP A 28 -13.65 -13.54 -4.48
CA TRP A 28 -12.28 -13.53 -3.99
C TRP A 28 -12.20 -14.18 -2.61
N CYS A 29 -11.11 -14.91 -2.36
CA CYS A 29 -10.76 -15.46 -1.05
C CYS A 29 -9.41 -14.96 -0.54
N ILE A 30 -8.76 -14.06 -1.28
CA ILE A 30 -7.52 -13.37 -0.93
C ILE A 30 -7.74 -11.87 -1.02
N TYR A 31 -7.24 -11.12 -0.04
CA TYR A 31 -7.42 -9.67 0.02
C TYR A 31 -6.08 -8.97 0.27
N PRO A 32 -5.83 -7.84 -0.41
CA PRO A 32 -4.59 -7.10 -0.25
C PRO A 32 -4.54 -6.41 1.11
N MET A 33 -3.34 -6.25 1.64
CA MET A 33 -3.08 -5.39 2.80
C MET A 33 -3.05 -3.92 2.38
N TYR A 34 -3.26 -3.03 3.35
CA TYR A 34 -3.27 -1.57 3.13
C TYR A 34 -2.01 -1.09 2.41
N ASP A 35 -0.83 -1.47 2.90
CA ASP A 35 0.48 -1.07 2.35
C ASP A 35 0.65 -1.37 0.87
N PHE A 36 0.05 -2.47 0.42
CA PHE A 36 0.13 -2.88 -0.97
C PHE A 36 -0.96 -2.21 -1.82
N ALA A 37 -2.21 -2.16 -1.33
CA ALA A 37 -3.31 -1.57 -2.09
C ALA A 37 -3.16 -0.06 -2.28
N HIS A 38 -2.69 0.66 -1.26
CA HIS A 38 -2.70 2.12 -1.23
C HIS A 38 -1.90 2.75 -2.38
N GLY A 39 -0.60 2.41 -2.50
CA GLY A 39 0.24 2.97 -3.57
C GLY A 39 -0.18 2.52 -4.96
N GLN A 40 -0.67 1.28 -5.11
CA GLN A 40 -1.13 0.80 -6.41
C GLN A 40 -2.41 1.51 -6.85
N SER A 41 -3.36 1.74 -5.93
CA SER A 41 -4.54 2.54 -6.20
C SER A 41 -4.18 3.97 -6.62
N ASP A 42 -3.29 4.64 -5.87
CA ASP A 42 -2.83 5.98 -6.20
C ASP A 42 -2.18 6.05 -7.59
N SER A 43 -1.36 5.05 -7.93
CA SER A 43 -0.75 4.97 -9.25
C SER A 43 -1.78 4.73 -10.37
N ILE A 44 -2.75 3.84 -10.16
CA ILE A 44 -3.77 3.51 -11.16
C ILE A 44 -4.68 4.72 -11.41
N GLU A 45 -4.94 5.52 -10.38
CA GLU A 45 -5.77 6.73 -10.43
C GLU A 45 -4.97 7.99 -10.81
N GLU A 46 -3.67 7.86 -11.10
CA GLU A 46 -2.77 8.97 -11.47
C GLU A 46 -2.71 10.09 -10.42
N ILE A 47 -2.79 9.73 -9.13
CA ILE A 47 -2.71 10.68 -8.02
C ILE A 47 -1.32 11.32 -7.97
N THR A 48 -1.24 12.64 -8.10
CA THR A 48 0.06 13.34 -8.06
C THR A 48 0.61 13.49 -6.65
N HIS A 49 -0.27 13.74 -5.66
CA HIS A 49 0.09 13.99 -4.27
C HIS A 49 -0.79 13.16 -3.34
N SER A 50 -0.23 12.06 -2.82
CA SER A 50 -0.88 11.18 -1.84
C SER A 50 -0.60 11.71 -0.44
N ILE A 51 -1.58 12.40 0.15
CA ILE A 51 -1.47 13.08 1.44
C ILE A 51 -2.02 12.17 2.54
N CYS A 52 -1.17 11.81 3.50
CA CYS A 52 -1.54 10.98 4.66
C CYS A 52 -1.18 11.67 5.99
N THR A 53 -1.64 11.10 7.10
CA THR A 53 -1.30 11.56 8.45
C THR A 53 0.07 11.02 8.89
N LEU A 54 0.59 11.50 10.02
CA LEU A 54 1.94 11.19 10.50
C LEU A 54 2.13 9.73 10.89
N GLU A 55 1.06 9.02 11.26
CA GLU A 55 1.07 7.60 11.60
C GLU A 55 1.60 6.73 10.44
N PHE A 56 1.48 7.21 9.20
CA PHE A 56 1.90 6.48 8.01
C PHE A 56 3.32 6.79 7.55
N ILE A 57 4.08 7.62 8.27
CA ILE A 57 5.49 7.90 7.93
C ILE A 57 6.32 6.62 7.75
N PRO A 58 6.28 5.62 8.65
CA PRO A 58 7.06 4.39 8.48
C PRO A 58 6.65 3.56 7.25
N HIS A 59 5.44 3.75 6.74
CA HIS A 59 4.90 3.01 5.59
C HIS A 59 5.42 3.54 4.25
N ARG A 60 5.97 4.76 4.22
CA ARG A 60 6.40 5.44 3.00
C ARG A 60 7.51 4.69 2.26
N ASP A 61 8.46 4.09 2.99
CA ASP A 61 9.54 3.31 2.36
C ASP A 61 8.99 2.15 1.53
N LEU A 62 7.99 1.45 2.07
CA LEU A 62 7.35 0.32 1.39
C LEU A 62 6.47 0.80 0.24
N TYR A 63 5.73 1.90 0.43
CA TYR A 63 4.96 2.54 -0.63
C TYR A 63 5.85 2.83 -1.84
N ASN A 64 6.96 3.55 -1.63
CA ASN A 64 7.89 3.93 -2.68
C ASN A 64 8.51 2.69 -3.33
N TRP A 65 8.94 1.72 -2.53
CA TRP A 65 9.52 0.48 -3.06
C TRP A 65 8.54 -0.26 -3.98
N CYS A 66 7.26 -0.37 -3.60
CA CYS A 66 6.24 -1.02 -4.43
C CYS A 66 6.01 -0.29 -5.76
N ILE A 67 6.04 1.04 -5.76
CA ILE A 67 5.83 1.88 -6.94
C ILE A 67 7.05 1.85 -7.86
N GLU A 68 8.27 1.91 -7.31
CA GLU A 68 9.51 1.92 -8.10
C GLU A 68 9.77 0.58 -8.80
N ASN A 69 9.43 -0.53 -8.14
CA ASN A 69 9.71 -1.86 -8.68
C ASN A 69 8.69 -2.30 -9.74
N TRP A 70 7.53 -1.65 -9.80
CA TRP A 70 6.51 -1.88 -10.82
C TRP A 70 6.50 -0.72 -11.81
N LYS A 71 6.37 -1.00 -13.11
CA LYS A 71 6.44 0.03 -14.15
C LYS A 71 5.15 0.87 -14.19
N SER A 72 4.87 1.55 -13.09
CA SER A 72 3.62 2.23 -12.78
C SER A 72 3.83 3.75 -12.75
N PHE A 73 2.75 4.52 -12.70
CA PHE A 73 2.81 5.96 -12.46
C PHE A 73 3.35 6.23 -11.04
N HIS A 74 4.14 7.30 -10.85
CA HIS A 74 4.87 7.54 -9.60
C HIS A 74 4.23 8.69 -8.78
N PRO A 75 3.27 8.39 -7.89
CA PRO A 75 2.70 9.37 -6.95
C PRO A 75 3.74 9.86 -5.93
N VAL A 76 3.67 11.13 -5.55
CA VAL A 76 4.43 11.66 -4.41
C VAL A 76 3.66 11.39 -3.12
N ASN A 77 4.20 10.56 -2.23
CA ASN A 77 3.62 10.34 -0.91
C ASN A 77 4.15 11.37 0.11
N MET A 78 3.23 12.14 0.70
CA MET A 78 3.53 13.18 1.68
C MET A 78 2.71 13.01 2.95
N SER A 79 3.28 13.43 4.08
CA SER A 79 2.58 13.43 5.37
C SER A 79 2.32 14.87 5.78
N LEU A 80 1.12 15.14 6.30
CA LEU A 80 0.78 16.45 6.82
C LEU A 80 1.67 16.78 8.03
N PRO A 81 2.15 18.03 8.16
CA PRO A 81 2.80 18.49 9.39
C PRO A 81 1.81 18.51 10.55
N ASP A 82 2.33 18.43 11.78
CA ASP A 82 1.57 18.62 13.03
C ASP A 82 0.78 19.95 13.05
#